data_AF-A0A848IAQ0-F1
#
_entry.id   AF-A0A848IAQ0-F1
#
_cell.length_a   1.000
_cell.length_b   1.000
_cell.length_c   1.000
_cell.angle_alpha   90.00
_cell.angle_beta   90.00
_cell.angle_gamma   90.00
#
_symmetry.space_group_name_H-M   'P 1'
#
loop_
_entity.id
_entity.type
_entity.pdbx_description
1 polymer ?
#
loop_
_entity_poly.entity_id
_entity_poly.type
_entity_poly.pdbx_seq_one_letter_code
_entity_poly.pdbx_strand_id
1 'polypeptide(L)'
;MSLKFNDLLAKALAEWPPEIDFKPLLRIDPTSKRYSVSGLGEMADEIGDRYIGSTEEIFMRNLHWVIFEVLRDVAANVTRVKTSDLSPDAVRSGFERNLKRCMEMPDLGYPPAAIELGRRYFAENGGGGTE
;
A
#
# COMPACT_ATOMS: atom_id res chain seq x y z
N MET A 1 3.27 0.34 18.89
CA MET A 1 2.53 0.22 17.63
C MET A 1 1.93 -1.18 17.59
N SER A 2 0.66 -1.33 17.19
CA SER A 2 0.10 -2.67 16.92
C SER A 2 0.65 -3.18 15.59
N LEU A 3 1.05 -4.45 15.51
CA LEU A 3 1.45 -5.08 14.24
C LEU A 3 0.28 -5.83 13.58
N LYS A 4 -0.93 -5.78 14.16
CA LYS A 4 -2.11 -6.41 13.54
C LYS A 4 -2.41 -5.70 12.22
N PHE A 5 -2.60 -6.48 11.15
CA PHE A 5 -2.86 -5.93 9.82
C PHE A 5 -4.03 -4.94 9.81
N ASN A 6 -5.14 -5.26 10.47
CA ASN A 6 -6.32 -4.40 10.45
C ASN A 6 -6.05 -3.03 11.10
N ASP A 7 -5.21 -2.98 12.13
CA ASP A 7 -4.85 -1.72 12.81
C ASP A 7 -3.92 -0.88 11.92
N LEU A 8 -2.97 -1.55 11.25
CA LEU A 8 -2.08 -0.90 10.27
C LEU A 8 -2.86 -0.37 9.06
N LEU A 9 -3.78 -1.16 8.53
CA LEU A 9 -4.63 -0.78 7.41
C LEU A 9 -5.55 0.38 7.79
N ALA A 10 -6.20 0.33 8.94
CA ALA A 10 -7.06 1.42 9.42
C ALA A 10 -6.26 2.72 9.57
N LYS A 11 -5.04 2.64 10.12
CA LYS A 11 -4.14 3.80 10.21
C LYS A 11 -3.78 4.33 8.83
N ALA A 12 -3.37 3.48 7.90
CA ALA A 12 -3.02 3.90 6.55
C ALA A 12 -4.20 4.56 5.82
N LEU A 13 -5.40 3.95 5.87
CA LEU A 13 -6.60 4.47 5.22
C LEU A 13 -7.06 5.82 5.80
N ALA A 14 -6.79 6.10 7.07
CA ALA A 14 -7.12 7.38 7.70
C ALA A 14 -6.31 8.56 7.12
N GLU A 15 -5.20 8.29 6.44
CA GLU A 15 -4.38 9.31 5.77
C GLU A 15 -4.80 9.58 4.33
N TRP A 16 -5.63 8.69 3.76
CA TRP A 16 -6.23 8.89 2.45
C TRP A 16 -7.53 9.70 2.56
N PRO A 17 -7.91 10.43 1.49
CA PRO A 17 -9.25 10.98 1.40
C PRO A 17 -10.32 9.90 1.59
N PRO A 18 -11.47 10.22 2.21
CA PRO A 18 -12.54 9.24 2.43
C PRO A 18 -13.19 8.76 1.13
N GLU A 19 -13.10 9.56 0.06
CA GLU A 19 -13.56 9.24 -1.28
C GLU A 19 -12.54 9.76 -2.30
N ILE A 20 -12.29 8.97 -3.34
CA ILE A 20 -11.43 9.33 -4.47
C ILE A 20 -12.32 9.48 -5.71
N ASP A 21 -12.22 10.62 -6.39
CA ASP A 21 -12.87 10.87 -7.68
C ASP A 21 -11.85 10.68 -8.81
N PHE A 22 -12.07 9.68 -9.65
CA PHE A 22 -11.24 9.36 -10.83
C PHE A 22 -11.67 10.12 -12.09
N LYS A 23 -12.82 10.84 -12.08
CA LYS A 23 -13.31 11.59 -13.25
C LYS A 23 -12.36 12.64 -13.81
N PRO A 24 -11.55 13.37 -13.01
CA PRO A 24 -10.61 14.34 -13.59
C PRO A 24 -9.48 13.66 -14.39
N LEU A 25 -9.38 12.33 -14.38
CA LEU A 25 -8.13 11.59 -14.55
C LEU A 25 -8.29 10.42 -15.53
N LEU A 26 -8.65 10.71 -16.77
CA LEU A 26 -8.80 9.69 -17.82
C LEU A 26 -7.70 9.83 -18.89
N ARG A 27 -6.78 8.84 -18.87
CA ARG A 27 -5.75 8.53 -19.88
C ARG A 27 -4.72 9.62 -20.17
N ILE A 28 -3.54 9.48 -19.55
CA ILE A 28 -2.34 10.19 -20.03
C ILE A 28 -1.63 9.39 -21.15
N ASP A 29 -1.84 8.07 -21.21
CA ASP A 29 -1.13 7.23 -22.18
C ASP A 29 -2.08 6.33 -23.00
N PRO A 30 -2.30 6.61 -24.30
CA PRO A 30 -3.08 5.76 -25.19
C PRO A 30 -2.38 4.44 -25.57
N THR A 31 -1.08 4.31 -25.29
CA THR A 31 -0.27 3.11 -25.60
C THR A 31 -0.13 2.16 -24.41
N SER A 32 -0.29 2.66 -23.19
CA SER A 32 -0.29 1.86 -21.97
C SER A 32 -1.64 1.21 -21.74
N LYS A 33 -1.66 -0.12 -21.60
CA LYS A 33 -2.84 -0.86 -21.07
C LYS A 33 -3.05 -0.62 -19.58
N ARG A 34 -2.20 0.16 -18.91
CA ARG A 34 -2.36 0.52 -17.50
C ARG A 34 -3.21 1.77 -17.39
N TYR A 35 -4.27 1.70 -16.60
CA TYR A 35 -5.03 2.87 -16.21
C TYR A 35 -4.13 3.77 -15.36
N SER A 36 -3.82 4.97 -15.85
CA SER A 36 -3.06 5.98 -15.12
C SER A 36 -4.03 7.06 -14.62
N VAL A 37 -4.20 7.15 -13.32
CA VAL A 37 -4.93 8.23 -12.65
C VAL A 37 -3.89 9.30 -12.28
N SER A 38 -3.92 10.47 -12.94
CA SER A 38 -2.91 11.53 -12.68
C SER A 38 -2.93 11.94 -11.21
N GLY A 39 -1.78 12.14 -10.59
CA GLY A 39 -1.69 12.56 -9.19
C GLY A 39 -2.03 11.47 -8.15
N LEU A 40 -2.55 10.30 -8.55
CA LEU A 40 -2.79 9.21 -7.58
C LEU A 40 -1.48 8.59 -7.08
N GLY A 41 -0.49 8.46 -7.98
CA GLY A 41 0.87 8.04 -7.61
C GLY A 41 1.55 9.09 -6.74
N GLU A 42 1.51 10.36 -7.14
CA GLU A 42 2.06 11.48 -6.36
C GLU A 42 1.44 11.57 -4.97
N MET A 43 0.12 11.38 -4.84
CA MET A 43 -0.55 11.33 -3.55
C MET A 43 -0.05 10.16 -2.69
N ALA A 44 0.14 8.98 -3.27
CA ALA A 44 0.67 7.82 -2.55
C ALA A 44 2.10 8.07 -2.06
N ASP A 45 2.94 8.69 -2.90
CA ASP A 45 4.30 9.08 -2.57
C ASP A 45 4.31 10.17 -1.49
N GLU A 46 3.51 11.22 -1.61
CA GLU A 46 3.39 12.30 -0.62
C GLU A 46 2.94 11.83 0.76
N ILE A 47 2.07 10.81 0.83
CA ILE A 47 1.65 10.21 2.09
C ILE A 47 2.75 9.27 2.61
N GLY A 48 3.25 8.37 1.77
CA GLY A 48 4.25 7.37 2.15
C GLY A 48 5.62 7.95 2.53
N ASP A 49 6.06 9.01 1.86
CA ASP A 49 7.37 9.64 2.07
C ASP A 49 7.49 10.33 3.44
N ARG A 50 6.36 10.65 4.10
CA ARG A 50 6.34 11.16 5.49
C ARG A 50 6.95 10.16 6.47
N TYR A 51 7.00 8.89 6.10
CA TYR A 51 7.53 7.83 6.94
C TYR A 51 9.01 7.53 6.67
N ILE A 52 9.68 8.20 5.73
CA ILE A 52 11.13 8.01 5.50
C ILE A 52 11.90 8.31 6.78
N GLY A 53 12.77 7.38 7.18
CA GLY A 53 13.57 7.46 8.40
C GLY A 53 12.80 7.19 9.68
N SER A 54 11.49 6.91 9.60
CA SER A 54 10.68 6.55 10.76
C SER A 54 10.79 5.07 11.11
N THR A 55 10.43 4.70 12.34
CA THR A 55 10.37 3.30 12.77
C THR A 55 9.29 2.49 12.06
N GLU A 56 8.31 3.15 11.45
CA GLU A 56 7.16 2.52 10.79
C GLU A 56 7.30 2.49 9.26
N GLU A 57 8.43 2.97 8.73
CA GLU A 57 8.70 3.18 7.31
C GLU A 57 8.35 1.95 6.47
N ILE A 58 8.85 0.78 6.87
CA ILE A 58 8.65 -0.47 6.13
C ILE A 58 7.18 -0.86 6.04
N PHE A 59 6.35 -0.49 7.01
CA PHE A 59 4.93 -0.79 6.95
C PHE A 59 4.17 0.25 6.15
N MET A 60 4.34 1.52 6.49
CA MET A 60 3.50 2.57 5.94
C MET A 60 3.81 2.83 4.46
N ARG A 61 5.09 2.89 4.07
CA ARG A 61 5.44 3.02 2.64
C ARG A 61 4.85 1.89 1.81
N ASN A 62 4.96 0.65 2.28
CA ASN A 62 4.43 -0.51 1.56
C ASN A 62 2.89 -0.55 1.55
N LEU A 63 2.22 -0.12 2.63
CA LEU A 63 0.76 -0.01 2.67
C LEU A 63 0.24 1.06 1.72
N HIS A 64 0.81 2.27 1.73
CA HIS A 64 0.39 3.34 0.82
C HIS A 64 0.64 2.96 -0.64
N TRP A 65 1.76 2.30 -0.95
CA TRP A 65 2.02 1.77 -2.28
C TRP A 65 0.97 0.74 -2.72
N VAL A 66 0.59 -0.20 -1.86
CA VAL A 66 -0.39 -1.22 -2.21
C VAL A 66 -1.81 -0.65 -2.29
N ILE A 67 -2.17 0.29 -1.43
CA ILE A 67 -3.45 1.02 -1.55
C ILE A 67 -3.54 1.72 -2.90
N PHE A 68 -2.45 2.37 -3.34
CA PHE A 68 -2.35 2.94 -4.68
C PHE A 68 -2.57 1.89 -5.78
N GLU A 69 -1.90 0.73 -5.71
CA GLU A 69 -2.07 -0.33 -6.71
C GLU A 69 -3.52 -0.82 -6.79
N VAL A 70 -4.18 -1.03 -5.65
CA VAL A 70 -5.59 -1.45 -5.60
C VAL A 70 -6.50 -0.34 -6.14
N LEU A 71 -6.31 0.92 -5.76
CA LEU A 71 -7.08 2.06 -6.27
C LEU A 71 -6.93 2.22 -7.79
N ARG A 72 -5.71 2.07 -8.30
CA ARG A 72 -5.41 2.11 -9.73
C ARG A 72 -6.17 1.02 -10.49
N ASP A 73 -6.21 -0.19 -9.95
CA ASP A 73 -6.90 -1.31 -10.59
C ASP A 73 -8.44 -1.14 -10.53
N VAL A 74 -8.96 -0.55 -9.45
CA VAL A 74 -10.38 -0.19 -9.31
C VAL A 74 -10.80 0.92 -10.29
N ALA A 75 -9.93 1.90 -10.55
CA ALA A 75 -10.19 3.01 -11.47
C ALA A 75 -10.50 2.56 -12.92
N ALA A 76 -10.17 1.32 -13.28
CA ALA A 76 -10.56 0.72 -14.57
C ALA A 76 -12.08 0.57 -14.72
N ASN A 77 -12.81 0.45 -13.61
CA ASN A 77 -14.21 0.01 -13.58
C ASN A 77 -15.17 1.04 -13.00
N VAL A 78 -14.67 1.99 -12.21
CA VAL A 78 -15.49 3.00 -11.54
C VAL A 78 -14.88 4.38 -11.65
N THR A 79 -15.73 5.40 -11.56
CA THR A 79 -15.28 6.81 -11.57
C THR A 79 -15.09 7.38 -10.16
N ARG A 80 -15.58 6.70 -9.13
CA ARG A 80 -15.46 7.10 -7.72
C ARG A 80 -15.36 5.86 -6.85
N VAL A 81 -14.62 5.95 -5.75
CA VAL A 81 -14.52 4.88 -4.76
C VAL A 81 -14.34 5.46 -3.37
N LYS A 82 -15.01 4.89 -2.37
CA LYS A 82 -14.70 5.17 -0.98
C LYS A 82 -13.51 4.33 -0.56
N THR A 83 -12.54 4.93 0.11
CA THR A 83 -11.34 4.20 0.55
C THR A 83 -11.66 3.11 1.58
N SER A 84 -12.78 3.24 2.30
CA SER A 84 -13.34 2.20 3.17
C SER A 84 -13.83 0.95 2.43
N ASP A 85 -14.14 1.07 1.13
CA ASP A 85 -14.70 -0.01 0.33
C ASP A 85 -13.60 -0.86 -0.35
N LEU A 86 -12.33 -0.50 -0.14
CA LEU A 86 -11.19 -1.28 -0.62
C LEU A 86 -11.18 -2.66 0.05
N SER A 87 -10.97 -3.70 -0.75
CA SER A 87 -10.85 -5.08 -0.25
C SER A 87 -9.64 -5.20 0.69
N PRO A 88 -9.85 -5.48 1.99
CA PRO A 88 -8.74 -5.67 2.93
C PRO A 88 -7.82 -6.83 2.54
N ASP A 89 -8.38 -7.88 1.91
CA ASP A 89 -7.63 -9.05 1.46
C ASP A 89 -6.71 -8.73 0.28
N ALA A 90 -7.18 -7.92 -0.67
CA ALA A 90 -6.35 -7.45 -1.78
C ALA A 90 -5.17 -6.61 -1.26
N VAL A 91 -5.45 -5.70 -0.32
CA VAL A 91 -4.40 -4.88 0.31
C VAL A 91 -3.45 -5.74 1.14
N ARG A 92 -3.94 -6.72 1.90
CA ARG A 92 -3.10 -7.63 2.68
C ARG A 92 -2.17 -8.44 1.79
N SER A 93 -2.71 -9.06 0.74
CA SER A 93 -1.92 -9.90 -0.18
C SER A 93 -0.80 -9.11 -0.86
N GLY A 94 -1.07 -7.89 -1.33
CA GLY A 94 -0.05 -7.01 -1.89
C GLY A 94 0.98 -6.56 -0.85
N PHE A 95 0.51 -6.17 0.33
CA PHE A 95 1.36 -5.71 1.43
C PHE A 95 2.33 -6.79 1.89
N GLU A 96 1.84 -7.99 2.17
CA GLU A 96 2.67 -9.11 2.63
C GLU A 96 3.67 -9.56 1.55
N ARG A 97 3.29 -9.51 0.27
CA ARG A 97 4.21 -9.78 -0.83
C ARG A 97 5.36 -8.77 -0.87
N ASN A 98 5.05 -7.48 -0.74
CA ASN A 98 6.08 -6.45 -0.71
C ASN A 98 6.94 -6.55 0.55
N LEU A 99 6.35 -6.85 1.71
CA LEU A 99 7.08 -7.02 2.96
C LEU A 99 8.05 -8.21 2.90
N LYS A 100 7.64 -9.34 2.32
CA LYS A 100 8.54 -10.48 2.04
C LYS A 100 9.71 -10.05 1.15
N ARG A 101 9.41 -9.36 0.05
CA ARG A 101 10.43 -8.83 -0.86
C ARG A 101 11.42 -7.90 -0.15
N CYS A 102 10.96 -7.03 0.75
CA CYS A 102 11.82 -6.16 1.57
C CYS A 102 12.78 -6.95 2.46
N MET A 103 12.35 -8.11 2.97
CA MET A 103 13.19 -8.98 3.80
C MET A 103 14.19 -9.83 3.00
N GLU A 104 13.86 -10.12 1.73
CA GLU A 104 14.65 -10.98 0.85
C GLU A 104 15.64 -10.21 -0.04
N MET A 105 15.43 -8.91 -0.24
CA MET A 105 16.25 -8.06 -1.12
C MET A 105 16.98 -6.95 -0.33
N PRO A 106 18.26 -7.16 0.05
CA PRO A 106 19.07 -6.17 0.76
C PRO A 106 19.21 -4.83 0.02
N ASP A 107 19.19 -4.85 -1.31
CA ASP A 107 19.36 -3.66 -2.17
C ASP A 107 18.23 -2.63 -2.02
N LEU A 108 17.14 -2.98 -1.34
CA LEU A 108 16.06 -2.04 -1.02
C LEU A 108 16.41 -1.09 0.15
N GLY A 109 17.57 -1.26 0.78
CA GLY A 109 18.14 -0.27 1.71
C GLY A 109 17.46 -0.18 3.08
N TYR A 110 16.54 -1.10 3.42
CA TYR A 110 15.91 -1.11 4.73
C TYR A 110 16.91 -1.50 5.83
N PRO A 111 16.93 -0.80 6.97
CA PRO A 111 17.83 -1.12 8.07
C PRO A 111 17.44 -2.47 8.71
N PRO A 112 18.38 -3.19 9.36
CA PRO A 112 18.09 -4.47 10.00
C PRO A 112 16.92 -4.45 11.00
N ALA A 113 16.72 -3.32 11.70
CA ALA A 113 15.60 -3.14 12.62
C ALA A 113 14.23 -3.15 11.90
N ALA A 114 14.16 -2.61 10.68
CA ALA A 114 12.94 -2.65 9.87
C ALA A 114 12.66 -4.07 9.37
N ILE A 115 13.69 -4.81 8.98
CA ILE A 115 13.56 -6.23 8.60
C ILE A 115 13.02 -7.06 9.76
N GLU A 116 13.52 -6.81 10.97
CA GLU A 116 13.05 -7.50 12.17
C GLU A 116 11.59 -7.18 12.49
N LEU A 117 11.16 -5.93 12.30
CA LEU A 117 9.74 -5.57 12.40
C LEU A 117 8.88 -6.36 11.41
N GLY A 118 9.33 -6.52 10.16
CA GLY A 118 8.66 -7.37 9.16
C GLY A 118 8.49 -8.82 9.62
N ARG A 119 9.52 -9.42 10.22
CA ARG A 119 9.44 -10.79 10.76
C ARG A 119 8.43 -10.89 11.91
N ARG A 120 8.44 -9.91 12.83
CA ARG A 120 7.49 -9.85 13.94
C ARG A 120 6.06 -9.70 13.46
N TYR A 121 5.82 -8.92 12.40
CA TYR A 121 4.50 -8.82 11.78
C TYR A 121 3.98 -10.20 11.36
N PHE A 122 4.78 -11.01 10.65
CA PHE A 122 4.34 -12.34 10.21
C PHE A 122 4.12 -13.31 11.39
N ALA A 123 4.91 -13.20 12.45
CA ALA A 123 4.71 -13.98 13.67
C ALA A 123 3.39 -13.64 14.38
N GLU A 124 3.01 -12.36 14.42
CA GLU A 124 1.79 -11.89 15.10
C GLU A 124 0.51 -12.09 14.27
N ASN A 125 0.61 -12.14 12.94
CA ASN A 125 -0.55 -12.26 12.03
C ASN A 125 -0.73 -13.67 11.45
N GLY A 126 0.04 -14.65 11.92
CA GLY A 126 -0.15 -16.06 11.59
C GLY A 126 0.30 -16.44 10.18
N GLY A 127 1.35 -15.81 9.64
CA GLY A 127 2.05 -16.23 8.43
C GLY A 127 1.15 -16.80 7.33
N GLY A 128 0.14 -16.03 6.90
CA GLY A 128 -0.87 -16.45 5.92
C GLY A 128 -0.33 -16.60 4.49
N GLY A 129 0.61 -17.50 4.29
CA GLY A 129 0.84 -18.11 2.99
C GLY A 129 -0.11 -19.29 2.85
N THR A 130 -1.17 -19.13 2.05
CA THR A 130 -1.88 -20.27 1.47
C THR A 130 -0.88 -21.14 0.71
N GLU A 131 -0.72 -22.38 1.16
CA GLU A 131 -0.41 -23.52 0.28
C GLU A 131 -1.61 -23.81 -0.62
#